data_AF-A0A929I9V2-F1
#
_entry.id   AF-A0A929I9V2-F1
#
_cell.length_a   1.000
_cell.length_b   1.000
_cell.length_c   1.000
_cell.angle_alpha   90.00
_cell.angle_beta   90.00
_cell.angle_gamma   90.00
#
_symmetry.space_group_name_H-M   'P 1'
#
loop_
_entity.id
_entity.type
_entity.pdbx_description
1 polymer ?
#
loop_
_entity_poly.entity_id
_entity_poly.type
_entity_poly.pdbx_seq_one_letter_code
_entity_poly.pdbx_strand_id
1 'polypeptide(L)'
;MISVQKPVRVFRHTNCSNRGHLCHFLEKHEVPYEIACVGCEEGASMAVPASLDDVSGLIFMGGPGDVNSSLAWMQKEIELIQRAVEYGTPVMGVCLGAQMISKALGGEVSSDYELEVGWHKVEPVVGSDDHFWFQGLPTPLEVFQWHAHDFTLPPGAISLLSSRCTPHQAFSLGNILAMQFHMEITVETVRRLRQQYAGDMNTASSCVQDASEMCQNLDARVEQLHRNADLIYLKWLQQL
;
A
#
# COMPACT_ATOMS: atom_id res chain seq x y z
N MET A 1 24.44 -6.78 -26.00
CA MET A 1 24.45 -5.88 -24.82
C MET A 1 23.52 -6.50 -23.80
N ILE A 2 24.01 -6.81 -22.61
CA ILE A 2 23.14 -7.22 -21.50
C ILE A 2 22.35 -5.96 -21.14
N SER A 3 21.05 -5.93 -21.46
CA SER A 3 20.18 -4.87 -20.98
C SER A 3 20.11 -5.04 -19.46
N VAL A 4 20.76 -4.14 -18.72
CA VAL A 4 20.64 -4.12 -17.27
C VAL A 4 19.21 -3.73 -16.98
N GLN A 5 18.45 -4.65 -16.38
CA GLN A 5 17.07 -4.40 -15.99
C GLN A 5 17.05 -3.24 -14.98
N LYS A 6 16.26 -2.19 -15.27
CA LYS A 6 16.12 -1.04 -14.39
C LYS A 6 15.46 -1.48 -13.07
N PRO A 7 15.90 -0.96 -11.92
CA PRO A 7 15.31 -1.31 -10.63
C PRO A 7 13.86 -0.84 -10.49
N VAL A 8 13.12 -1.52 -9.60
CA VAL A 8 11.90 -0.99 -8.99
C VAL A 8 12.29 -0.03 -7.87
N ARG A 9 11.66 1.14 -7.80
CA ARG A 9 11.87 2.10 -6.71
C ARG A 9 10.77 1.98 -5.67
N VAL A 10 11.15 1.68 -4.44
CA VAL A 10 10.25 1.51 -3.29
C VAL A 10 10.37 2.73 -2.37
N PHE A 11 9.39 3.60 -2.41
CA PHE A 11 9.28 4.77 -1.56
C PHE A 11 8.77 4.39 -0.18
N ARG A 12 9.47 4.85 0.86
CA ARG A 12 9.14 4.57 2.25
C ARG A 12 9.16 5.83 3.08
N HIS A 13 8.13 5.94 3.92
CA HIS A 13 7.91 7.09 4.79
C HIS A 13 8.08 6.74 6.28
N THR A 14 8.41 5.48 6.59
CA THR A 14 8.83 5.04 7.92
C THR A 14 9.96 4.04 7.84
N ASN A 15 10.75 4.00 8.93
CA ASN A 15 11.78 2.99 9.24
C ASN A 15 12.29 2.24 8.01
N CYS A 16 13.20 2.89 7.30
CA CYS A 16 13.77 2.36 6.06
C CYS A 16 14.64 1.13 6.23
N SER A 17 15.04 0.82 7.47
CA SER A 17 15.88 -0.35 7.74
C SER A 17 15.09 -1.66 7.70
N ASN A 18 13.80 -1.63 8.04
CA ASN A 18 12.97 -2.84 8.11
C ASN A 18 12.47 -3.22 6.72
N ARG A 19 13.07 -4.21 6.05
CA ARG A 19 12.74 -4.60 4.67
C ARG A 19 11.28 -5.08 4.45
N GLY A 20 10.57 -5.59 5.46
CA GLY A 20 9.19 -6.09 5.31
C GLY A 20 9.06 -7.25 4.32
N HIS A 21 7.83 -7.73 4.09
CA HIS A 21 7.60 -8.88 3.20
C HIS A 21 7.82 -8.55 1.72
N LEU A 22 7.43 -7.35 1.28
CA LEU A 22 7.58 -6.93 -0.11
C LEU A 22 9.05 -6.98 -0.57
N CYS A 23 9.99 -6.46 0.21
CA CYS A 23 11.41 -6.50 -0.18
C CYS A 23 11.93 -7.94 -0.21
N HIS A 24 11.52 -8.79 0.74
CA HIS A 24 11.85 -10.21 0.71
C HIS A 24 11.32 -10.91 -0.56
N PHE A 25 10.10 -10.57 -0.98
CA PHE A 25 9.52 -11.06 -2.23
C PHE A 25 10.33 -10.62 -3.45
N LEU A 26 10.75 -9.36 -3.54
CA LEU A 26 11.57 -8.85 -4.64
C LEU A 26 12.94 -9.53 -4.69
N GLU A 27 13.59 -9.72 -3.55
CA GLU A 27 14.86 -10.44 -3.43
C GLU A 27 14.73 -11.90 -3.90
N LYS A 28 13.68 -12.60 -3.47
CA LYS A 28 13.39 -13.98 -3.85
C LYS A 28 13.18 -14.17 -5.35
N HIS A 29 12.65 -13.15 -6.04
CA HIS A 29 12.41 -13.17 -7.48
C HIS A 29 13.52 -12.48 -8.29
N GLU A 30 14.65 -12.15 -7.64
CA GLU A 30 15.81 -11.51 -8.28
C GLU A 30 15.47 -10.19 -9.00
N VAL A 31 14.44 -9.49 -8.51
CA VAL A 31 14.02 -8.19 -9.07
C VAL A 31 14.94 -7.12 -8.50
N PRO A 32 15.71 -6.38 -9.33
CA PRO A 32 16.51 -5.28 -8.83
C PRO A 32 15.58 -4.22 -8.25
N TYR A 33 15.89 -3.72 -7.05
CA TYR A 33 15.13 -2.65 -6.43
C TYR A 33 16.00 -1.73 -5.58
N GLU A 34 15.49 -0.52 -5.37
CA GLU A 34 16.10 0.46 -4.47
C GLU A 34 15.06 1.03 -3.51
N ILE A 35 15.50 1.34 -2.30
CA ILE A 35 14.65 1.97 -1.27
C ILE A 35 14.91 3.47 -1.30
N ALA A 36 13.86 4.24 -1.55
CA ALA A 36 13.86 5.69 -1.43
C ALA A 36 13.20 6.09 -0.11
N CYS A 37 14.01 6.52 0.86
CA CYS A 37 13.53 7.03 2.14
C CYS A 37 13.11 8.48 1.99
N VAL A 38 11.84 8.80 2.21
CA VAL A 38 11.31 10.15 1.98
C VAL A 38 10.41 10.53 3.15
N GLY A 39 10.67 11.68 3.77
CA GLY A 39 9.87 12.14 4.91
C GLY A 39 10.07 11.34 6.20
N CYS A 40 11.01 10.40 6.24
CA CYS A 40 11.36 9.64 7.44
C CYS A 40 12.06 10.53 8.48
N GLU A 41 11.60 10.48 9.73
CA GLU A 41 12.31 11.09 10.88
C GLU A 41 13.58 10.29 11.24
N GLU A 42 13.56 8.97 11.00
CA GLU A 42 14.68 8.07 11.25
C GLU A 42 15.44 7.79 9.94
N GLY A 43 16.59 8.44 9.76
CA GLY A 43 17.52 8.21 8.64
C GLY A 43 17.73 9.42 7.73
N ALA A 44 18.55 9.26 6.70
CA ALA A 44 18.76 10.30 5.69
C ALA A 44 17.57 10.30 4.72
N SER A 45 16.70 11.30 4.81
CA SER A 45 15.68 11.54 3.78
C SER A 45 16.36 11.89 2.46
N MET A 46 15.96 11.19 1.41
CA MET A 46 16.41 11.40 0.04
C MET A 46 15.49 12.41 -0.65
N ALA A 47 16.03 13.07 -1.68
CA ALA A 47 15.19 13.84 -2.58
C ALA A 47 14.38 12.90 -3.47
N VAL A 48 13.11 13.23 -3.71
CA VAL A 48 12.27 12.53 -4.70
C VAL A 48 12.85 12.78 -6.10
N PRO A 49 13.23 11.73 -6.86
CA PRO A 49 13.73 11.89 -8.22
C PRO A 49 12.68 12.50 -9.14
N ALA A 50 13.10 13.37 -10.06
CA ALA A 50 12.20 14.00 -11.04
C ALA A 50 12.03 13.17 -12.33
N SER A 51 12.89 12.18 -12.57
CA SER A 51 12.87 11.34 -13.76
C SER A 51 12.46 9.90 -13.43
N LEU A 52 11.91 9.22 -14.44
CA LEU A 52 11.54 7.81 -14.45
C LEU A 52 12.54 6.97 -15.29
N ASP A 53 13.56 7.61 -15.88
CA ASP A 53 14.45 6.96 -16.86
C ASP A 53 15.29 5.84 -16.26
N ASP A 54 15.45 5.79 -14.95
CA ASP A 54 16.29 4.85 -14.22
C ASP A 54 15.49 3.75 -13.51
N VAL A 55 14.16 3.72 -13.67
CA VAL A 55 13.27 2.74 -13.00
C VAL A 55 12.42 1.97 -14.00
N SER A 56 11.98 0.77 -13.59
CA SER A 56 10.99 -0.05 -14.30
C SER A 56 9.59 0.06 -13.69
N GLY A 57 9.49 0.41 -12.41
CA GLY A 57 8.22 0.57 -11.71
C GLY A 57 8.39 1.26 -10.37
N LEU A 58 7.29 1.78 -9.84
CA LEU A 58 7.26 2.53 -8.58
C LEU A 58 6.35 1.84 -7.57
N ILE A 59 6.79 1.78 -6.31
CA ILE A 59 5.95 1.32 -5.20
C ILE A 59 5.99 2.38 -4.09
N PHE A 60 4.82 2.86 -3.67
CA PHE A 60 4.66 3.83 -2.58
C PHE A 60 4.07 3.13 -1.37
N MET A 61 4.85 3.05 -0.29
CA MET A 61 4.44 2.37 0.94
C MET A 61 3.58 3.27 1.83
N GLY A 62 3.07 2.69 2.91
CA GLY A 62 2.39 3.45 3.96
C GLY A 62 3.36 4.19 4.89
N GLY A 63 2.81 5.11 5.68
CA GLY A 63 3.52 5.79 6.75
C GLY A 63 2.65 6.84 7.44
N PRO A 64 3.17 7.50 8.49
CA PRO A 64 2.50 8.62 9.11
C PRO A 64 2.51 9.77 8.11
N GLY A 65 1.35 10.34 7.86
CA GLY A 65 1.22 11.43 6.93
C GLY A 65 -0.24 11.69 6.63
N ASP A 66 -0.52 12.95 6.35
CA ASP A 66 -1.78 13.37 5.75
C ASP A 66 -1.44 13.81 4.32
N VAL A 67 -2.03 13.17 3.32
CA VAL A 67 -1.84 13.52 1.91
C VAL A 67 -2.22 14.97 1.58
N ASN A 68 -2.99 15.63 2.46
CA ASN A 68 -3.39 17.02 2.37
C ASN A 68 -2.43 18.00 3.04
N SER A 69 -1.38 17.49 3.69
CA SER A 69 -0.32 18.34 4.22
C SER A 69 0.45 19.07 3.12
N SER A 70 1.01 20.23 3.44
CA SER A 70 1.85 21.02 2.54
C SER A 70 3.32 20.56 2.53
N LEU A 71 3.57 19.28 2.85
CA LEU A 71 4.91 18.73 2.90
C LEU A 71 5.49 18.62 1.48
N ALA A 72 6.61 19.30 1.25
CA ALA A 72 7.21 19.42 -0.09
C ALA A 72 7.59 18.07 -0.71
N TRP A 73 7.95 17.08 0.09
CA TRP A 73 8.29 15.75 -0.41
C TRP A 73 7.06 14.99 -0.93
N MET A 74 5.91 15.18 -0.29
CA MET A 74 4.66 14.53 -0.66
C MET A 74 4.11 15.09 -1.96
N GLN A 75 4.19 16.41 -2.15
CA GLN A 75 3.86 17.05 -3.43
C GLN A 75 4.72 16.49 -4.57
N LYS A 76 6.02 16.30 -4.34
CA LYS A 76 6.92 15.71 -5.34
C LYS A 76 6.60 14.25 -5.66
N GLU A 77 6.21 13.45 -4.66
CA GLU A 77 5.78 12.07 -4.92
C GLU A 77 4.46 12.03 -5.71
N ILE A 78 3.51 12.90 -5.39
CA ILE A 78 2.26 13.06 -6.16
C ILE A 78 2.56 13.45 -7.62
N GLU A 79 3.44 14.43 -7.85
CA GLU A 79 3.90 14.82 -9.20
C GLU A 79 4.60 13.65 -9.93
N LEU A 80 5.40 12.87 -9.22
CA LEU A 80 6.07 11.70 -9.79
C LEU A 80 5.06 10.61 -10.18
N ILE A 81 4.02 10.39 -9.37
CA ILE A 81 2.92 9.46 -9.70
C ILE A 81 2.20 9.93 -10.96
N GLN A 82 1.87 11.22 -11.07
CA GLN A 82 1.24 11.78 -12.28
C GLN A 82 2.07 11.50 -13.53
N ARG A 83 3.38 11.74 -13.46
CA ARG A 83 4.31 11.41 -14.56
C ARG A 83 4.31 9.91 -14.84
N ALA A 84 4.39 9.06 -13.82
CA ALA A 84 4.41 7.61 -14.01
C ALA A 84 3.16 7.13 -14.77
N VAL A 85 2.00 7.71 -14.47
CA VAL A 85 0.75 7.43 -15.18
C VAL A 85 0.82 7.89 -16.63
N GLU A 86 1.30 9.11 -16.90
CA GLU A 86 1.45 9.65 -18.25
C GLU A 86 2.39 8.81 -19.13
N TYR A 87 3.47 8.28 -18.55
CA TYR A 87 4.46 7.45 -19.24
C TYR A 87 4.12 5.96 -19.24
N GLY A 88 3.00 5.55 -18.62
CA GLY A 88 2.61 4.14 -18.49
C GLY A 88 3.58 3.31 -17.64
N THR A 89 4.31 3.93 -16.72
CA THR A 89 5.16 3.23 -15.74
C THR A 89 4.28 2.58 -14.67
N PRO A 90 4.44 1.28 -14.35
CA PRO A 90 3.67 0.61 -13.31
C PRO A 90 3.82 1.27 -11.95
N VAL A 91 2.69 1.44 -11.24
CA VAL A 91 2.65 2.02 -9.90
C VAL A 91 1.84 1.13 -8.95
N MET A 92 2.39 0.82 -7.79
CA MET A 92 1.64 0.22 -6.68
C MET A 92 1.65 1.14 -5.46
N GLY A 93 0.51 1.33 -4.81
CA GLY A 93 0.39 2.11 -3.58
C GLY A 93 -0.23 1.31 -2.44
N VAL A 94 0.33 1.46 -1.25
CA VAL A 94 -0.15 0.82 -0.01
C VAL A 94 -0.48 1.91 1.02
N CYS A 95 -1.69 1.89 1.59
CA CYS A 95 -2.17 2.82 2.60
C CYS A 95 -1.94 4.29 2.18
N LEU A 96 -1.02 5.03 2.80
CA LEU A 96 -0.64 6.39 2.39
C LEU A 96 -0.28 6.47 0.90
N GLY A 97 0.43 5.48 0.36
CA GLY A 97 0.75 5.43 -1.06
C GLY A 97 -0.49 5.30 -1.96
N ALA A 98 -1.51 4.54 -1.53
CA ALA A 98 -2.78 4.43 -2.25
C ALA A 98 -3.55 5.76 -2.26
N GLN A 99 -3.54 6.47 -1.13
CA GLN A 99 -4.11 7.80 -0.98
C GLN A 99 -3.39 8.82 -1.87
N MET A 100 -2.05 8.77 -1.95
CA MET A 100 -1.28 9.61 -2.86
C MET A 100 -1.61 9.33 -4.33
N ILE A 101 -1.79 8.06 -4.71
CA ILE A 101 -2.22 7.70 -6.07
C ILE A 101 -3.61 8.26 -6.36
N SER A 102 -4.56 8.10 -5.44
CA SER A 102 -5.90 8.66 -5.63
C SER A 102 -5.84 10.18 -5.85
N LYS A 103 -5.12 10.88 -4.97
CA LYS A 103 -4.94 12.34 -5.07
C LYS A 103 -4.25 12.78 -6.36
N ALA A 104 -3.19 12.09 -6.76
CA ALA A 104 -2.47 12.34 -8.01
C ALA A 104 -3.39 12.27 -9.24
N LEU A 105 -4.38 11.38 -9.19
CA LEU A 105 -5.33 11.10 -10.26
C LEU A 105 -6.64 11.90 -10.15
N GLY A 106 -6.71 12.88 -9.23
CA GLY A 106 -7.87 13.75 -9.06
C GLY A 106 -8.96 13.22 -8.13
N GLY A 107 -8.66 12.17 -7.36
CA GLY A 107 -9.46 11.81 -6.19
C GLY A 107 -9.20 12.72 -4.99
N GLU A 108 -9.99 12.53 -3.95
CA GLU A 108 -9.94 13.25 -2.68
C GLU A 108 -9.61 12.27 -1.56
N VAL A 109 -9.02 12.77 -0.47
CA VAL A 109 -8.72 11.97 0.72
C VAL A 109 -9.14 12.76 1.94
N SER A 110 -9.88 12.13 2.85
CA SER A 110 -10.36 12.79 4.06
C SER A 110 -10.30 11.86 5.27
N SER A 111 -10.37 12.45 6.46
CA SER A 111 -10.45 11.77 7.76
C SER A 111 -11.88 11.64 8.28
N ASP A 112 -12.88 11.91 7.43
CA ASP A 112 -14.31 11.81 7.80
C ASP A 112 -14.82 10.36 7.81
N TYR A 113 -13.91 9.38 7.79
CA TYR A 113 -14.21 7.94 7.77
C TYR A 113 -13.92 7.30 9.13
N GLU A 114 -14.51 6.12 9.36
CA GLU A 114 -14.24 5.36 10.58
C GLU A 114 -12.80 4.83 10.59
N LEU A 115 -12.13 4.97 11.75
CA LEU A 115 -10.85 4.32 12.00
C LEU A 115 -10.99 2.80 11.83
N GLU A 116 -10.15 2.22 10.97
CA GLU A 116 -10.11 0.77 10.72
C GLU A 116 -8.75 0.23 11.16
N VAL A 117 -8.75 -0.58 12.23
CA VAL A 117 -7.53 -1.10 12.87
C VAL A 117 -7.66 -2.59 13.13
N GLY A 118 -6.59 -3.31 12.79
CA GLY A 118 -6.47 -4.74 12.98
C GLY A 118 -6.83 -5.51 11.71
N TRP A 119 -7.30 -6.73 11.87
CA TRP A 119 -7.51 -7.62 10.75
C TRP A 119 -8.96 -7.65 10.28
N HIS A 120 -9.18 -7.34 9.01
CA HIS A 120 -10.50 -7.20 8.42
C HIS A 120 -10.64 -8.04 7.16
N LYS A 121 -11.88 -8.32 6.80
CA LYS A 121 -12.23 -8.96 5.54
C LYS A 121 -12.59 -7.90 4.51
N VAL A 122 -11.99 -8.03 3.33
CA VAL A 122 -12.32 -7.25 2.15
C VAL A 122 -12.94 -8.14 1.08
N GLU A 123 -13.93 -7.61 0.38
CA GLU A 123 -14.75 -8.33 -0.59
C GLU A 123 -14.76 -7.57 -1.92
N PRO A 124 -14.81 -8.29 -3.06
CA PRO A 124 -15.05 -7.68 -4.36
C PRO A 124 -16.30 -6.80 -4.34
N VAL A 125 -16.21 -5.63 -4.97
CA VAL A 125 -17.40 -4.85 -5.30
C VAL A 125 -18.13 -5.53 -6.46
N VAL A 126 -19.40 -5.19 -6.67
CA VAL A 126 -20.22 -5.80 -7.72
C VAL A 126 -19.51 -5.69 -9.08
N GLY A 127 -19.17 -6.84 -9.67
CA GLY A 127 -18.55 -6.92 -11.00
C GLY A 127 -17.02 -6.91 -11.00
N SER A 128 -16.35 -6.93 -9.85
CA SER A 128 -14.88 -7.03 -9.76
C SER A 128 -14.36 -8.40 -9.33
N ASP A 129 -15.23 -9.40 -9.15
CA ASP A 129 -14.89 -10.73 -8.62
C ASP A 129 -13.80 -11.45 -9.44
N ASP A 130 -13.82 -11.29 -10.77
CA ASP A 130 -12.86 -11.89 -11.70
C ASP A 130 -11.74 -10.92 -12.12
N HIS A 131 -11.58 -9.77 -11.43
CA HIS A 131 -10.61 -8.77 -11.83
C HIS A 131 -9.17 -9.30 -11.70
N PHE A 132 -8.35 -9.06 -12.72
CA PHE A 132 -6.97 -9.56 -12.84
C PHE A 132 -6.19 -9.51 -11.52
N TRP A 133 -6.11 -8.33 -10.89
CA TRP A 133 -5.36 -8.10 -9.65
C TRP A 133 -5.69 -9.11 -8.53
N PHE A 134 -6.96 -9.42 -8.33
CA PHE A 134 -7.41 -10.24 -7.20
C PHE A 134 -7.81 -11.67 -7.59
N GLN A 135 -7.66 -12.03 -8.86
CA GLN A 135 -7.91 -13.41 -9.32
C GLN A 135 -7.01 -14.42 -8.57
N GLY A 136 -7.61 -15.54 -8.15
CA GLY A 136 -6.93 -16.63 -7.45
C GLY A 136 -6.75 -16.41 -5.95
N LEU A 137 -7.27 -15.32 -5.41
CA LEU A 137 -7.31 -15.06 -3.96
C LEU A 137 -8.60 -15.59 -3.33
N PRO A 138 -8.59 -15.87 -2.01
CA PRO A 138 -9.81 -16.22 -1.31
C PRO A 138 -10.79 -15.04 -1.27
N THR A 139 -12.09 -15.35 -1.31
CA THR A 139 -13.18 -14.39 -1.13
C THR A 139 -14.07 -14.84 0.02
N PRO A 140 -14.21 -14.05 1.10
CA PRO A 140 -13.53 -12.79 1.38
C PRO A 140 -12.01 -12.95 1.61
N LEU A 141 -11.25 -11.90 1.30
CA LEU A 141 -9.81 -11.82 1.56
C LEU A 141 -9.58 -11.20 2.94
N GLU A 142 -8.80 -11.87 3.80
CA GLU A 142 -8.39 -11.30 5.08
C GLU A 142 -7.09 -10.47 4.91
N VAL A 143 -7.12 -9.22 5.37
CA VAL A 143 -6.03 -8.25 5.26
C VAL A 143 -5.84 -7.50 6.59
N PHE A 144 -4.73 -6.78 6.72
CA PHE A 144 -4.47 -5.95 7.90
C PHE A 144 -4.72 -4.47 7.61
N GLN A 145 -5.35 -3.77 8.53
CA GLN A 145 -5.73 -2.37 8.44
C GLN A 145 -5.09 -1.57 9.57
N TRP A 146 -4.64 -0.37 9.24
CA TRP A 146 -4.31 0.65 10.23
C TRP A 146 -4.39 2.03 9.58
N HIS A 147 -5.61 2.53 9.40
CA HIS A 147 -5.83 3.82 8.72
C HIS A 147 -7.04 4.56 9.30
N ALA A 148 -6.94 5.89 9.25
CA ALA A 148 -7.98 6.83 9.68
C ALA A 148 -8.44 7.76 8.54
N HIS A 149 -7.93 7.53 7.33
CA HIS A 149 -8.27 8.30 6.13
C HIS A 149 -8.63 7.31 5.04
N ASP A 150 -9.65 7.64 4.27
CA ASP A 150 -10.01 6.92 3.06
C ASP A 150 -9.94 7.87 1.84
N PHE A 151 -9.78 7.28 0.67
CA PHE A 151 -9.73 7.99 -0.59
C PHE A 151 -11.03 7.81 -1.38
N THR A 152 -11.38 8.80 -2.19
CA THR A 152 -12.40 8.62 -3.23
C THR A 152 -11.81 7.95 -4.46
N LEU A 153 -12.67 7.35 -5.28
CA LEU A 153 -12.26 6.73 -6.53
C LEU A 153 -11.93 7.82 -7.58
N PRO A 154 -10.70 7.84 -8.13
CA PRO A 154 -10.35 8.79 -9.18
C PRO A 154 -11.15 8.57 -10.47
N PRO A 155 -11.33 9.61 -11.31
CA PRO A 155 -11.99 9.47 -12.61
C PRO A 155 -11.37 8.36 -13.46
N GLY A 156 -12.22 7.43 -13.93
CA GLY A 156 -11.81 6.31 -14.80
C GLY A 156 -11.21 5.12 -14.07
N ALA A 157 -10.93 5.21 -12.77
CA ALA A 157 -10.47 4.07 -11.98
C ALA A 157 -11.61 3.05 -11.76
N ILE A 158 -11.22 1.78 -11.62
CA ILE A 158 -12.12 0.67 -11.31
C ILE A 158 -11.97 0.37 -9.82
N SER A 159 -13.05 0.51 -9.04
CA SER A 159 -13.07 0.03 -7.66
C SER A 159 -13.05 -1.49 -7.65
N LEU A 160 -12.24 -2.09 -6.79
CA LEU A 160 -11.98 -3.53 -6.78
C LEU A 160 -12.47 -4.20 -5.51
N LEU A 161 -12.22 -3.59 -4.35
CA LEU A 161 -12.55 -4.18 -3.06
C LEU A 161 -13.21 -3.14 -2.16
N SER A 162 -14.04 -3.62 -1.24
CA SER A 162 -14.63 -2.85 -0.14
C SER A 162 -14.54 -3.67 1.15
N SER A 163 -14.70 -3.01 2.30
CA SER A 163 -14.93 -3.69 3.59
C SER A 163 -16.25 -3.22 4.18
N ARG A 164 -16.65 -3.83 5.30
CA ARG A 164 -17.77 -3.34 6.09
C ARG A 164 -17.58 -1.89 6.57
N CYS A 165 -16.34 -1.48 6.80
CA CYS A 165 -15.98 -0.20 7.41
C CYS A 165 -15.66 0.89 6.39
N THR A 166 -15.14 0.49 5.22
CA THR A 166 -14.52 1.39 4.27
C THR A 166 -14.97 1.01 2.85
N PRO A 167 -15.62 1.93 2.10
CA PRO A 167 -16.18 1.61 0.78
C PRO A 167 -15.11 1.34 -0.27
N HIS A 168 -13.90 1.89 -0.13
CA HIS A 168 -12.84 1.78 -1.11
C HIS A 168 -11.56 1.18 -0.50
N GLN A 169 -11.42 -0.14 -0.61
CA GLN A 169 -10.25 -0.86 -0.11
C GLN A 169 -9.15 -1.03 -1.15
N ALA A 170 -9.54 -1.10 -2.43
CA ALA A 170 -8.59 -1.11 -3.54
C ALA A 170 -9.23 -0.57 -4.82
N PHE A 171 -8.40 0.03 -5.68
CA PHE A 171 -8.77 0.37 -7.05
C PHE A 171 -7.62 0.12 -8.02
N SER A 172 -7.94 0.08 -9.31
CA SER A 172 -6.93 0.06 -10.38
C SER A 172 -7.26 1.00 -11.52
N LEU A 173 -6.22 1.45 -12.21
CA LEU A 173 -6.30 2.19 -13.47
C LEU A 173 -5.16 1.72 -14.38
N GLY A 174 -5.45 0.88 -15.38
CA GLY A 174 -4.40 0.27 -16.22
C GLY A 174 -3.43 -0.58 -15.39
N ASN A 175 -2.14 -0.25 -15.44
CA ASN A 175 -1.07 -0.92 -14.69
C ASN A 175 -0.83 -0.34 -13.28
N ILE A 176 -1.79 0.44 -12.78
CA ILE A 176 -1.76 1.04 -11.44
C ILE A 176 -2.65 0.23 -10.50
N LEU A 177 -2.12 -0.09 -9.32
CA LEU A 177 -2.85 -0.74 -8.23
C LEU A 177 -2.70 0.07 -6.94
N ALA A 178 -3.81 0.47 -6.35
CA ALA A 178 -3.85 1.15 -5.06
C ALA A 178 -4.61 0.30 -4.04
N MET A 179 -4.02 0.05 -2.88
CA MET A 179 -4.59 -0.76 -1.79
C MET A 179 -4.52 0.03 -0.48
N GLN A 180 -5.67 0.24 0.17
CA GLN A 180 -5.74 0.93 1.46
C GLN A 180 -5.17 0.07 2.60
N PHE A 181 -5.28 -1.24 2.46
CA PHE A 181 -4.84 -2.24 3.42
C PHE A 181 -3.38 -2.67 3.25
N HIS A 182 -2.88 -3.35 4.27
CA HIS A 182 -1.53 -3.87 4.36
C HIS A 182 -1.48 -5.38 4.20
N MET A 183 -0.65 -5.84 3.25
CA MET A 183 -0.31 -7.26 3.07
C MET A 183 1.18 -7.55 3.25
N GLU A 184 1.98 -6.50 3.34
CA GLU A 184 3.44 -6.53 3.49
C GLU A 184 3.90 -6.68 4.96
N ILE A 185 2.97 -6.49 5.90
CA ILE A 185 3.26 -6.42 7.34
C ILE A 185 3.78 -7.75 7.87
N THR A 186 4.66 -7.68 8.86
CA THR A 186 5.19 -8.85 9.57
C THR A 186 4.63 -8.93 10.98
N VAL A 187 4.83 -10.06 11.65
CA VAL A 187 4.53 -10.22 13.08
C VAL A 187 5.18 -9.11 13.93
N GLU A 188 6.42 -8.75 13.60
CA GLU A 188 7.14 -7.66 14.25
C GLU A 188 6.47 -6.30 13.98
N THR A 189 6.06 -6.05 12.72
CA THR A 189 5.35 -4.83 12.36
C THR A 189 4.06 -4.68 13.15
N VAL A 190 3.24 -5.74 13.27
CA VAL A 190 2.00 -5.70 14.06
C VAL A 190 2.29 -5.39 15.53
N ARG A 191 3.29 -6.05 16.13
CA ARG A 191 3.68 -5.79 17.53
C ARG A 191 4.16 -4.35 17.72
N ARG A 192 4.93 -3.82 16.78
CA ARG A 192 5.44 -2.44 16.82
C ARG A 192 4.31 -1.42 16.70
N LEU A 193 3.42 -1.57 15.72
CA LEU A 193 2.29 -0.65 15.53
C LEU A 193 1.41 -0.60 16.79
N ARG A 194 1.12 -1.75 17.41
CA ARG A 194 0.38 -1.81 18.68
C ARG A 194 1.03 -1.05 19.82
N GLN A 195 2.36 -1.03 19.89
CA GLN A 195 3.08 -0.27 20.92
C GLN A 195 3.07 1.21 20.61
N GLN A 196 3.36 1.57 19.36
CA GLN A 196 3.50 2.96 18.91
C GLN A 196 2.16 3.70 18.92
N TYR A 197 1.08 3.03 18.54
CA TYR A 197 -0.25 3.60 18.36
C TYR A 197 -1.28 2.94 19.29
N ALA A 198 -0.87 2.63 20.52
CA ALA A 198 -1.74 1.99 21.52
C ALA A 198 -3.04 2.78 21.80
N GLY A 199 -3.01 4.10 21.59
CA GLY A 199 -4.17 4.99 21.74
C GLY A 199 -5.32 4.67 20.78
N ASP A 200 -5.01 4.27 19.54
CA ASP A 200 -5.99 4.03 18.49
C ASP A 200 -6.95 2.89 18.87
N MET A 201 -6.42 1.84 19.51
CA MET A 201 -7.18 0.68 19.98
C MET A 201 -8.19 1.01 21.09
N ASN A 202 -8.13 2.20 21.70
CA ASN A 202 -9.11 2.62 22.71
C ASN A 202 -10.37 3.23 22.07
N THR A 203 -10.39 3.40 20.75
CA THR A 203 -11.52 3.94 20.02
C THR A 203 -12.65 2.92 20.00
N ALA A 204 -13.80 3.27 20.56
CA ALA A 204 -14.97 2.40 20.57
C ALA A 204 -15.62 2.35 19.17
N SER A 205 -15.16 1.42 18.34
CA SER A 205 -15.79 1.09 17.04
C SER A 205 -15.68 -0.40 16.77
N SER A 206 -16.66 -0.94 16.06
CA SER A 206 -16.60 -2.31 15.53
C SER A 206 -15.57 -2.50 14.40
N CYS A 207 -14.94 -1.42 13.95
CA CYS A 207 -13.87 -1.39 12.96
C CYS A 207 -12.47 -1.36 13.60
N VAL A 208 -12.40 -1.29 14.93
CA VAL A 208 -11.16 -1.24 15.71
C VAL A 208 -11.06 -2.49 16.57
N GLN A 209 -10.10 -3.36 16.24
CA GLN A 209 -9.81 -4.54 17.07
C GLN A 209 -8.97 -4.16 18.29
N ASP A 210 -9.14 -4.95 19.36
CA ASP A 210 -8.24 -4.86 20.49
C ASP A 210 -6.92 -5.62 20.27
N ALA A 211 -6.01 -5.42 21.22
CA ALA A 211 -4.70 -6.04 21.25
C ALA A 211 -4.72 -7.58 21.25
N SER A 212 -5.69 -8.19 21.92
CA SER A 212 -5.85 -9.63 22.04
C SER A 212 -6.32 -10.22 20.73
N GLU A 213 -7.36 -9.64 20.14
CA GLU A 213 -7.90 -10.02 18.83
C GLU A 213 -6.83 -9.95 17.73
N MET A 214 -6.07 -8.85 17.70
CA MET A 214 -5.01 -8.67 16.71
C MET A 214 -3.88 -9.70 16.80
N CYS A 215 -3.63 -10.24 17.99
CA CYS A 215 -2.55 -11.19 18.24
C CYS A 215 -2.99 -12.66 18.20
N GLN A 216 -4.29 -12.92 18.05
CA GLN A 216 -4.79 -14.27 17.94
C GLN A 216 -4.28 -14.92 16.64
N ASN A 217 -3.56 -16.05 16.78
CA ASN A 217 -2.96 -16.80 15.67
C ASN A 217 -2.06 -15.96 14.75
N LEU A 218 -1.40 -14.94 15.31
CA LEU A 218 -0.71 -13.91 14.54
C LEU A 218 0.27 -14.47 13.49
N ASP A 219 1.13 -15.42 13.87
CA ASP A 219 2.10 -16.01 12.94
C ASP A 219 1.41 -16.69 11.74
N ALA A 220 0.37 -17.50 11.98
CA ALA A 220 -0.36 -18.19 10.91
C ALA A 220 -1.14 -17.23 10.01
N ARG A 221 -1.68 -16.13 10.57
CA ARG A 221 -2.38 -15.10 9.79
C ARG A 221 -1.43 -14.33 8.89
N VAL A 222 -0.27 -13.93 9.42
CA VAL A 222 0.79 -13.26 8.65
C VAL A 222 1.29 -14.19 7.54
N GLU A 223 1.50 -15.47 7.83
CA GLU A 223 1.93 -16.45 6.81
C GLU A 223 0.90 -16.59 5.67
N GLN A 224 -0.40 -16.65 6.00
CA GLN A 224 -1.47 -16.69 5.01
C GLN A 224 -1.59 -15.38 4.23
N LEU A 225 -1.45 -14.24 4.91
CA LEU A 225 -1.44 -12.91 4.30
C LEU A 225 -0.32 -12.80 3.26
N HIS A 226 0.88 -13.28 3.59
CA HIS A 226 2.03 -13.28 2.69
C HIS A 226 1.84 -14.18 1.47
N ARG A 227 1.26 -15.38 1.62
CA ARG A 227 0.89 -16.22 0.47
C ARG A 227 -0.05 -15.50 -0.49
N ASN A 228 -1.01 -14.76 0.05
CA ASN A 228 -1.95 -13.98 -0.73
C ASN A 228 -1.26 -12.75 -1.37
N ALA A 229 -0.38 -12.07 -0.63
CA ALA A 229 0.39 -10.93 -1.11
C ALA A 229 1.26 -11.31 -2.31
N ASP A 230 1.93 -12.47 -2.25
CA ASP A 230 2.78 -13.00 -3.32
C ASP A 230 1.99 -13.12 -4.65
N LEU A 231 0.72 -13.51 -4.61
CA LEU A 231 -0.12 -13.61 -5.81
C LEU A 231 -0.47 -12.24 -6.42
N ILE A 232 -0.50 -11.17 -5.63
CA ILE A 232 -0.68 -9.81 -6.13
C ILE A 232 0.65 -9.29 -6.67
N TYR A 233 1.74 -9.48 -5.92
CA TYR A 233 3.06 -9.02 -6.32
C TYR A 233 3.53 -9.68 -7.61
N LEU A 234 3.26 -10.98 -7.81
CA LEU A 234 3.52 -11.67 -9.07
C LEU A 234 2.78 -11.05 -10.26
N LYS A 235 1.53 -10.60 -10.07
CA LYS A 235 0.77 -9.90 -11.13
C LYS A 235 1.29 -8.49 -11.38
N TRP A 236 1.79 -7.83 -10.34
CA TRP A 236 2.40 -6.52 -10.46
C TRP A 236 3.74 -6.59 -11.21
N LEU A 237 4.56 -7.63 -10.96
CA LEU A 237 5.78 -7.89 -11.72
C LEU A 237 5.51 -8.13 -13.21
N GLN A 238 4.33 -8.66 -13.59
CA GLN A 238 3.94 -8.82 -15.01
C GLN A 238 3.68 -7.49 -15.73
N GLN A 239 3.61 -6.37 -14.99
CA GLN A 239 3.42 -5.05 -15.58
C GLN A 239 4.75 -4.34 -15.90
N LEU A 240 5.89 -4.82 -15.38
CA LEU A 240 7.22 -4.21 -15.51
C LEU A 240 7.81 -4.28 -16.93
#